data_AF-A0A7V7PK08-F1
#
_entry.id   AF-A0A7V7PK08-F1
#
_cell.length_a   1.000
_cell.length_b   1.000
_cell.length_c   1.000
_cell.angle_alpha   90.00
_cell.angle_beta   90.00
_cell.angle_gamma   90.00
#
_symmetry.space_group_name_H-M   'P 1'
#
loop_
_entity.id
_entity.type
_entity.pdbx_description
1 polymer ?
#
loop_
_entity_poly.entity_id
_entity_poly.type
_entity_poly.pdbx_seq_one_letter_code
_entity_poly.pdbx_strand_id
1 'polypeptide(L)'
;MHIAQGATVAVVDGQKLSLFRNTSNDAHPKLSALPAESVNTSNKSGGAGHSSSAANPDEATKGEDGFAAGVAELLNRQAVEGKLKELLVIAAPKTLGELRKHYHAKTKDSLVGEISKDLTGQKSDDIERTIAAA
;
A
#
# COMPACT_ATOMS: atom_id res chain seq x y z
N MET A 1 -18.16 -0.75 1.61
CA MET A 1 -17.48 -1.73 2.48
C MET A 1 -17.32 -1.07 3.83
N HIS A 2 -17.53 -1.79 4.92
CA HIS A 2 -17.31 -1.24 6.27
C HIS A 2 -15.91 -1.62 6.73
N ILE A 3 -15.14 -0.63 7.19
CA ILE A 3 -13.82 -0.81 7.81
C ILE A 3 -13.91 -0.32 9.24
N ALA A 4 -13.37 -1.07 10.19
CA ALA A 4 -13.49 -0.69 11.59
C ALA A 4 -12.66 0.57 11.89
N GLN A 5 -13.02 1.26 12.96
CA GLN A 5 -12.19 2.33 13.49
C GLN A 5 -10.79 1.79 13.83
N GLY A 6 -9.78 2.48 13.34
CA GLY A 6 -8.37 2.13 13.51
C GLY A 6 -7.82 1.23 12.41
N ALA A 7 -8.62 0.82 11.43
CA ALA A 7 -8.16 0.10 10.24
C ALA A 7 -7.13 0.93 9.45
N THR A 8 -6.13 0.27 8.91
CA THR A 8 -5.10 0.89 8.07
C THR A 8 -5.46 0.69 6.61
N VAL A 9 -5.44 1.77 5.83
CA VAL A 9 -5.63 1.74 4.39
C VAL A 9 -4.29 2.06 3.72
N ALA A 10 -3.77 1.11 2.95
CA ALA A 10 -2.55 1.28 2.18
C ALA A 10 -2.90 1.52 0.71
N VAL A 11 -2.62 2.72 0.22
CA VAL A 11 -2.77 3.07 -1.20
C VAL A 11 -1.40 3.00 -1.86
N VAL A 12 -1.25 2.09 -2.81
CA VAL A 12 0.04 1.78 -3.46
C VAL A 12 -0.05 2.00 -4.96
N ASP A 13 0.84 2.81 -5.49
CA ASP A 13 1.19 2.88 -6.90
C ASP A 13 2.59 2.30 -7.11
N GLY A 14 2.93 1.95 -8.34
CA GLY A 14 4.23 1.37 -8.69
C GLY A 14 5.45 2.15 -8.15
N GLN A 15 5.27 3.41 -7.74
CA GLN A 15 6.34 4.26 -7.22
C GLN A 15 6.05 4.93 -5.87
N LYS A 16 4.83 4.82 -5.32
CA LYS A 16 4.42 5.58 -4.14
C LYS A 16 3.50 4.79 -3.23
N LEU A 17 3.75 4.91 -1.92
CA LEU A 17 2.89 4.37 -0.87
C LEU A 17 2.31 5.53 -0.07
N SER A 18 0.99 5.55 0.07
CA SER A 18 0.29 6.45 0.97
C SER A 18 -0.47 5.61 2.00
N LEU A 19 -0.15 5.80 3.28
CA LEU A 19 -0.83 5.12 4.38
C LEU A 19 -1.87 6.05 4.97
N PHE A 20 -3.05 5.51 5.24
CA PHE A 20 -4.12 6.20 5.94
C PHE A 20 -4.59 5.33 7.08
N ARG A 21 -5.13 5.97 8.11
CA ARG A 21 -5.81 5.30 9.21
C ARG A 21 -7.24 5.76 9.28
N ASN A 22 -8.16 4.81 9.30
CA ASN A 22 -9.54 5.11 9.58
C ASN A 22 -9.67 5.55 11.04
N THR A 23 -10.18 6.75 11.26
CA THR A 23 -10.39 7.32 12.60
C THR A 23 -11.86 7.32 13.01
N SER A 24 -12.76 6.97 12.09
CA SER A 24 -14.21 6.91 12.31
C SER A 24 -14.72 5.46 12.29
N ASN A 25 -15.83 5.20 12.97
CA ASN A 25 -16.55 3.92 12.87
C ASN A 25 -17.89 4.04 12.10
N ASP A 26 -18.17 5.22 11.57
CA ASP A 26 -19.42 5.51 10.86
C ASP A 26 -19.51 4.82 9.49
N ALA A 27 -20.70 4.85 8.90
CA ALA A 27 -20.93 4.46 7.50
C ALA A 27 -20.05 5.24 6.50
N HIS A 28 -19.51 6.39 6.92
CA HIS A 28 -18.51 7.17 6.21
C HIS A 28 -17.17 7.09 6.95
N PRO A 29 -16.22 6.25 6.50
CA PRO A 29 -14.89 6.21 7.11
C PRO A 29 -14.19 7.56 6.93
N LYS A 30 -13.46 8.01 7.95
CA LYS A 30 -12.61 9.21 7.88
C LYS A 30 -11.17 8.81 7.89
N LEU A 31 -10.47 9.08 6.80
CA LEU A 31 -9.08 8.72 6.62
C LEU A 31 -8.17 9.84 7.09
N SER A 32 -7.41 9.57 8.16
CA SER A 32 -6.28 10.42 8.52
C SER A 32 -5.05 9.92 7.76
N ALA A 33 -4.44 10.78 6.97
CA ALA A 33 -3.14 10.47 6.37
C ALA A 33 -2.13 10.19 7.49
N LEU A 34 -1.47 9.04 7.42
CA LEU A 34 -0.32 8.74 8.24
C LEU A 34 0.92 9.30 7.55
N PRO A 35 1.95 9.71 8.31
CA PRO A 35 3.24 9.97 7.71
C PRO A 35 3.63 8.73 6.91
N ALA A 36 3.91 8.89 5.62
CA ALA A 36 4.45 7.79 4.84
C ALA A 36 5.75 7.39 5.53
N GLU A 37 5.78 6.23 6.20
CA GLU A 37 7.04 5.60 6.52
C GLU A 37 7.73 5.43 5.17
N SER A 38 8.88 6.09 5.00
CA SER A 38 9.68 5.94 3.80
C SER A 38 9.91 4.44 3.65
N VAL A 39 9.28 3.83 2.64
CA VAL A 39 9.58 2.45 2.26
C VAL A 39 11.05 2.48 1.92
N ASN A 40 11.88 1.98 2.83
CA ASN A 40 13.31 1.96 2.64
C ASN A 40 13.60 0.84 1.63
N THR A 41 13.36 1.12 0.36
CA THR A 41 13.64 0.19 -0.76
C THR A 41 15.15 -0.02 -0.94
N SER A 42 16.00 0.67 -0.17
CA SER A 42 17.45 0.54 -0.19
C SER A 42 18.00 -0.85 0.16
N ASN A 43 17.21 -1.76 0.73
CA ASN A 43 17.73 -3.07 1.13
C ASN A 43 17.56 -4.21 0.10
N LYS A 44 17.15 -3.89 -1.14
CA LYS A 44 17.21 -4.84 -2.28
C LYS A 44 17.80 -4.25 -3.56
N SER A 45 18.60 -3.19 -3.47
CA SER A 45 19.51 -2.83 -4.56
C SER A 45 20.95 -3.11 -4.12
N GLY A 46 21.36 -4.37 -4.29
CA GLY A 46 22.77 -4.69 -4.31
C GLY A 46 23.38 -4.05 -5.54
N GLY A 47 23.98 -2.87 -5.39
CA GLY A 47 24.67 -2.20 -6.48
C GLY A 47 24.66 -0.70 -6.35
N ALA A 48 25.84 -0.12 -6.18
CA ALA A 48 26.09 1.30 -6.13
C ALA A 48 25.55 2.04 -7.37
N GLY A 49 25.07 3.26 -7.15
CA GLY A 49 25.18 4.33 -8.14
C GLY A 49 23.96 4.59 -9.03
N HIS A 50 23.63 5.88 -9.08
CA HIS A 50 23.10 6.63 -10.21
C HIS A 50 21.59 6.89 -10.26
N SER A 51 21.30 8.18 -10.07
CA SER A 51 20.18 8.93 -10.65
C SER A 51 19.76 8.35 -12.01
N SER A 52 18.58 7.72 -12.07
CA SER A 52 18.14 7.02 -13.27
C SER A 52 17.47 7.99 -14.24
N SER A 53 18.11 8.12 -15.40
CA SER A 53 17.61 8.74 -16.61
C SER A 53 16.37 8.01 -17.14
N ALA A 54 15.40 8.77 -17.63
CA ALA A 54 14.05 8.35 -18.02
C ALA A 54 13.95 7.54 -19.34
N ALA A 55 14.86 6.60 -19.63
CA ALA A 55 14.98 6.00 -20.97
C ALA A 55 14.90 4.46 -21.08
N ASN A 56 14.82 3.69 -19.98
CA ASN A 56 14.74 2.22 -20.03
C ASN A 56 13.44 1.68 -19.37
N PRO A 57 12.47 1.14 -20.15
CA PRO A 57 11.26 0.54 -19.57
C PRO A 57 11.54 -0.72 -18.72
N ASP A 58 12.65 -1.43 -18.98
CA ASP A 58 13.09 -2.59 -18.20
C ASP A 58 13.58 -2.23 -16.79
N GLU A 59 14.20 -1.06 -16.61
CA GLU A 59 14.62 -0.58 -15.27
C GLU A 59 13.45 -0.01 -14.49
N ALA A 60 12.54 0.71 -15.16
CA ALA A 60 11.32 1.23 -14.55
C ALA A 60 10.46 0.07 -13.99
N THR A 61 10.26 -0.99 -14.77
CA THR A 61 9.49 -2.16 -14.35
C THR A 61 10.15 -2.90 -13.18
N LYS A 62 11.48 -3.06 -13.19
CA LYS A 62 12.23 -3.64 -12.05
C LYS A 62 12.14 -2.76 -10.80
N GLY A 63 12.13 -1.45 -10.96
CA GLY A 63 11.91 -0.50 -9.88
C GLY A 63 10.52 -0.63 -9.26
N GLU A 64 9.49 -0.77 -10.08
CA GLU A 64 8.09 -0.96 -9.64
C GLU A 64 7.87 -2.29 -8.91
N ASP A 65 8.40 -3.38 -9.47
CA ASP A 65 8.30 -4.71 -8.84
C ASP A 65 9.06 -4.74 -7.51
N GLY A 66 10.25 -4.12 -7.47
CA GLY A 66 11.03 -3.95 -6.24
C GLY A 66 10.33 -3.07 -5.20
N PHE A 67 9.61 -2.04 -5.64
CA PHE A 67 8.80 -1.18 -4.78
C PHE A 67 7.64 -1.94 -4.16
N ALA A 68 6.87 -2.70 -4.96
CA ALA A 68 5.80 -3.55 -4.46
C ALA A 68 6.30 -4.56 -3.42
N ALA A 69 7.45 -5.20 -3.67
CA ALA A 69 8.05 -6.12 -2.71
C ALA A 69 8.43 -5.41 -1.38
N GLY A 70 9.01 -4.20 -1.45
CA GLY A 70 9.34 -3.41 -0.26
C GLY A 70 8.11 -2.94 0.53
N VAL A 71 7.04 -2.56 -0.16
CA VAL A 71 5.76 -2.20 0.46
C VAL A 71 5.15 -3.43 1.16
N ALA A 72 5.12 -4.58 0.49
CA ALA A 72 4.64 -5.82 1.11
C ALA A 72 5.44 -6.16 2.37
N GLU A 73 6.77 -6.01 2.34
CA GLU A 73 7.63 -6.24 3.51
C GLU A 73 7.32 -5.28 4.67
N LEU A 74 7.06 -4.00 4.36
CA LEU A 74 6.63 -3.01 5.35
C LEU A 74 5.32 -3.42 6.03
N LEU A 75 4.31 -3.77 5.23
CA LEU A 75 3.00 -4.22 5.71
C LEU A 75 3.12 -5.51 6.52
N ASN A 76 3.95 -6.45 6.05
CA ASN A 76 4.24 -7.69 6.77
C ASN A 76 4.83 -7.42 8.15
N ARG A 77 5.80 -6.51 8.25
CA ARG A 77 6.39 -6.16 9.53
C ARG A 77 5.35 -5.58 10.49
N GLN A 78 4.53 -4.64 10.04
CA GLN A 78 3.49 -4.05 10.88
C GLN A 78 2.40 -5.06 11.28
N ALA A 79 2.07 -6.03 10.42
CA ALA A 79 1.15 -7.12 10.74
C ALA A 79 1.73 -8.08 11.77
N VAL A 80 3.01 -8.46 11.63
CA VAL A 80 3.71 -9.32 12.59
C VAL A 80 3.88 -8.63 13.94
N GLU A 81 4.12 -7.32 13.96
CA GLU A 81 4.18 -6.49 15.17
C GLU A 81 2.80 -6.32 15.85
N GLY A 82 1.71 -6.78 15.24
CA GLY A 82 0.35 -6.63 15.76
C GLY A 82 -0.19 -5.19 15.68
N LYS A 83 0.47 -4.32 14.90
CA LYS A 83 0.02 -2.94 14.67
C LYS A 83 -1.08 -2.86 13.61
N LEU A 84 -1.15 -3.84 12.70
CA LEU A 84 -2.23 -3.98 11.72
C LEU A 84 -3.29 -4.96 12.22
N LYS A 85 -4.37 -4.42 12.78
CA LYS A 85 -5.57 -5.22 13.09
C LYS A 85 -6.41 -5.49 11.86
N GLU A 86 -6.66 -4.44 11.08
CA GLU A 86 -7.37 -4.48 9.81
C GLU A 86 -6.58 -3.70 8.77
N LEU A 87 -6.40 -4.30 7.61
CA LEU A 87 -5.64 -3.76 6.49
C LEU A 87 -6.49 -3.81 5.22
N LEU A 88 -6.72 -2.65 4.62
CA LEU A 88 -7.29 -2.51 3.28
C LEU A 88 -6.19 -2.08 2.32
N VAL A 89 -6.00 -2.80 1.23
CA VAL A 89 -4.99 -2.45 0.21
C VAL A 89 -5.68 -1.97 -1.05
N ILE A 90 -5.28 -0.80 -1.53
CA ILE A 90 -5.80 -0.19 -2.76
C ILE A 90 -4.61 0.02 -3.69
N ALA A 91 -4.59 -0.67 -4.82
CA ALA A 91 -3.52 -0.52 -5.80
C ALA A 91 -3.98 -0.91 -7.20
N ALA A 92 -3.20 -0.53 -8.21
CA ALA A 92 -3.42 -1.00 -9.58
C ALA A 92 -3.38 -2.54 -9.64
N PRO A 93 -4.14 -3.19 -10.55
CA PRO A 93 -4.19 -4.65 -10.66
C PRO A 93 -2.81 -5.34 -10.76
N LYS A 94 -1.87 -4.71 -11.48
CA LYS A 94 -0.48 -5.19 -11.60
C LYS A 94 0.23 -5.18 -10.24
N THR A 95 0.21 -4.05 -9.55
CA THR A 95 0.83 -3.87 -8.22
C THR A 95 0.21 -4.78 -7.17
N LEU A 96 -1.12 -4.96 -7.15
CA LEU A 96 -1.77 -5.94 -6.27
C LEU A 96 -1.28 -7.36 -6.55
N GLY A 97 -1.11 -7.71 -7.82
CA GLY A 97 -0.54 -9.01 -8.23
C GLY A 97 0.83 -9.25 -7.60
N GLU A 98 1.73 -8.27 -7.65
CA GLU A 98 3.05 -8.37 -7.03
C GLU A 98 2.99 -8.39 -5.50
N LEU A 99 2.19 -7.51 -4.88
CA LEU A 99 2.01 -7.47 -3.43
C LEU A 99 1.55 -8.82 -2.86
N ARG A 100 0.57 -9.45 -3.52
CA ARG A 100 0.01 -10.75 -3.12
C ARG A 100 1.03 -11.88 -3.09
N LYS A 101 2.06 -11.83 -3.95
CA LYS A 101 3.16 -12.81 -3.96
C LYS A 101 4.04 -12.70 -2.71
N HIS A 102 4.11 -11.51 -2.12
CA HIS A 102 5.00 -11.20 -1.00
C HIS A 102 4.27 -11.11 0.35
N TYR A 103 2.94 -11.24 0.39
CA TYR A 103 2.20 -11.21 1.65
C TYR A 103 2.53 -12.37 2.58
N HIS A 104 2.88 -12.02 3.81
CA HIS A 104 3.02 -12.95 4.91
C HIS A 104 1.64 -13.44 5.40
N ALA A 105 1.60 -14.60 6.07
CA ALA A 105 0.35 -15.17 6.60
C ALA A 105 -0.40 -14.17 7.51
N LYS A 106 0.34 -13.50 8.40
CA LYS A 106 -0.21 -12.47 9.29
C LYS A 106 -0.83 -11.28 8.54
N THR A 107 -0.24 -10.86 7.43
CA THR A 107 -0.78 -9.76 6.61
C THR A 107 -2.09 -10.17 5.95
N LYS A 108 -2.15 -11.42 5.46
CA LYS A 108 -3.38 -11.99 4.89
C LYS A 108 -4.48 -12.14 5.95
N ASP A 109 -4.11 -12.53 7.18
CA ASP A 109 -5.07 -12.61 8.30
C ASP A 109 -5.65 -11.24 8.66
N SER A 110 -4.84 -10.19 8.63
CA SER A 110 -5.30 -8.81 8.88
C SER A 110 -5.97 -8.15 7.68
N LEU A 111 -5.97 -8.79 6.50
CA LEU A 111 -6.48 -8.20 5.27
C LEU A 111 -8.00 -8.25 5.25
N VAL A 112 -8.64 -7.09 5.38
CA VAL A 112 -10.11 -6.98 5.30
C VAL A 112 -10.62 -6.88 3.87
N GLY A 113 -9.74 -6.49 2.94
CA GLY A 113 -10.09 -6.37 1.53
C GLY A 113 -8.97 -5.84 0.66
N GLU A 114 -9.18 -5.94 -0.65
CA GLU A 114 -8.31 -5.38 -1.68
C GLU A 114 -9.16 -4.70 -2.75
N ILE A 115 -8.75 -3.51 -3.17
CA ILE A 115 -9.42 -2.76 -4.24
C ILE A 115 -8.42 -2.57 -5.38
N SER A 116 -8.71 -3.19 -6.53
CA SER A 116 -7.89 -3.11 -7.73
C SER A 116 -8.15 -1.80 -8.50
N LYS A 117 -7.80 -0.68 -7.89
CA LYS A 117 -7.99 0.66 -8.44
C LYS A 117 -6.78 1.51 -8.11
N ASP A 118 -6.32 2.29 -9.08
CA ASP A 118 -5.32 3.33 -8.81
C ASP A 118 -6.03 4.57 -8.26
N LEU A 119 -5.76 4.87 -6.99
CA LEU A 119 -6.24 6.08 -6.31
C LEU A 119 -5.08 6.96 -5.86
N THR A 120 -3.90 6.77 -6.44
CA THR A 120 -2.71 7.47 -5.99
C THR A 120 -2.77 8.91 -6.47
N GLY A 121 -2.54 9.85 -5.53
CA GLY A 121 -2.68 11.28 -5.79
C GLY A 121 -4.13 11.79 -5.80
N GLN A 122 -5.12 10.90 -5.62
CA GLN A 122 -6.50 11.32 -5.37
C GLN A 122 -6.65 11.92 -3.97
N LYS A 123 -7.71 12.72 -3.78
CA LYS A 123 -8.01 13.31 -2.47
C LYS A 123 -8.52 12.23 -1.53
N SER A 124 -8.34 12.43 -0.22
CA SER A 124 -8.89 11.54 0.81
C SER A 124 -10.39 11.28 0.61
N ASP A 125 -11.18 12.29 0.22
CA ASP A 125 -12.60 12.15 -0.14
C ASP A 125 -12.86 11.09 -1.22
N ASP A 126 -12.05 11.03 -2.28
CA ASP A 126 -12.24 10.09 -3.39
C ASP A 126 -11.88 8.66 -2.97
N ILE A 127 -10.89 8.54 -2.08
CA ILE A 127 -10.50 7.27 -1.46
C ILE A 127 -11.64 6.79 -0.55
N GLU A 128 -12.15 7.64 0.34
CA GLU A 128 -13.27 7.36 1.24
C GLU A 128 -14.52 6.90 0.46
N ARG A 129 -14.85 7.61 -0.63
CA ARG A 129 -15.97 7.23 -1.52
C ARG A 129 -15.77 5.86 -2.16
N THR A 130 -14.55 5.56 -2.59
CA THR A 130 -14.26 4.26 -3.20
C THR A 130 -14.40 3.13 -2.17
N ILE A 131 -13.95 3.34 -0.93
CA ILE A 131 -14.11 2.37 0.16
C ILE A 131 -15.58 2.20 0.52
N ALA A 132 -16.34 3.30 0.59
CA ALA A 132 -17.77 3.25 0.87
C ALA A 132 -18.55 2.48 -0.21
N ALA A 133 -18.16 2.63 -1.48
CA ALA A 133 -18.82 2.00 -2.62
C ALA A 133 -18.41 0.54 -2.90
N ALA A 134 -17.25 0.10 -2.40
CA ALA A 134 -16.74 -1.27 -2.55
C ALA A 134 -17.54 -2.30 -1.72
#